data_AF-E0S3T4-F1
#
_entry.id   AF-E0S3T4-F1
#
_cell.length_a   1.000
_cell.length_b   1.000
_cell.length_c   1.000
_cell.angle_alpha   90.00
_cell.angle_beta   90.00
_cell.angle_gamma   90.00
#
_symmetry.space_group_name_H-M   'P 1'
#
loop_
_entity.id
_entity.type
_entity.pdbx_description
1 polymer ?
#
loop_
_entity_poly.entity_id
_entity_poly.type
_entity_poly.pdbx_seq_one_letter_code
_entity_poly.pdbx_strand_id
1 'polypeptide(L)'
;MITYGIALIEKPGEDGLDKEDLQLLYGLVSGIYSNGSTQVYPIELSAREHESSAMGFITPKAAETLDFDYETSGLHDFVASILDDMEKERKDKHYQFKGIDIYLSR
;
A
#
# COMPACT_ATOMS: atom_id res chain seq x y z
N MET A 1 5.56 15.13 -9.16
CA MET A 1 4.75 13.98 -8.70
C MET A 1 5.57 13.26 -7.66
N ILE A 2 5.00 13.00 -6.48
CA ILE A 2 5.62 12.10 -5.50
C ILE A 2 5.36 10.68 -6.03
N THR A 3 6.40 9.87 -6.12
CA THR A 3 6.26 8.43 -6.42
C THR A 3 6.22 7.71 -5.10
N TYR A 4 5.15 6.95 -4.86
CA TYR A 4 4.97 6.22 -3.61
C TYR A 4 5.78 4.92 -3.61
N GLY A 5 6.26 4.50 -2.45
CA GLY A 5 6.87 3.19 -2.30
C GLY A 5 5.83 2.08 -2.15
N ILE A 6 4.65 2.42 -1.63
CA ILE A 6 3.48 1.54 -1.45
C ILE A 6 2.21 2.32 -1.81
N ALA A 7 1.29 1.71 -2.54
CA ALA A 7 -0.04 2.25 -2.79
C ALA A 7 -1.11 1.18 -2.53
N LEU A 8 -2.12 1.54 -1.74
CA LEU A 8 -3.16 0.64 -1.24
C LEU A 8 -4.54 1.28 -1.32
N ILE A 9 -5.56 0.45 -1.52
CA ILE A 9 -6.98 0.78 -1.35
C ILE A 9 -7.60 -0.24 -0.39
N GLU A 10 -8.42 0.21 0.57
CA GLU A 10 -9.23 -0.68 1.40
C GLU A 10 -10.34 -1.31 0.55
N LYS A 11 -10.48 -2.63 0.64
CA LYS A 11 -11.58 -3.40 0.04
C LYS A 11 -12.23 -4.28 1.11
N PRO A 12 -13.56 -4.49 1.06
CA PRO A 12 -14.20 -5.57 1.81
C PRO A 12 -13.52 -6.92 1.56
N GLY A 13 -13.54 -7.82 2.54
CA GLY A 13 -12.82 -9.10 2.46
C GLY A 13 -13.27 -10.02 1.32
N GLU A 14 -14.49 -9.85 0.81
CA GLU A 14 -15.04 -10.55 -0.35
C GLU A 14 -14.68 -9.92 -1.71
N ASP A 15 -14.15 -8.70 -1.71
CA ASP A 15 -13.90 -7.91 -2.90
C ASP A 15 -12.41 -7.91 -3.29
N GLY A 16 -12.14 -7.83 -4.59
CA GLY A 16 -10.81 -7.64 -5.15
C GLY A 16 -10.62 -6.25 -5.79
N LEU A 17 -9.42 -6.00 -6.30
CA LEU A 17 -9.12 -4.79 -7.09
C LEU A 17 -9.78 -4.88 -8.46
N ASP A 18 -10.49 -3.84 -8.85
CA ASP A 18 -11.01 -3.69 -10.22
C ASP A 18 -9.96 -3.07 -11.17
N LYS A 19 -10.35 -2.83 -12.42
CA LYS A 19 -9.43 -2.32 -13.44
C LYS A 19 -8.97 -0.89 -13.10
N GLU A 20 -9.88 -0.06 -12.63
CA GLU A 20 -9.64 1.34 -12.28
C GLU A 20 -8.71 1.43 -11.07
N ASP A 21 -8.94 0.58 -10.05
CA ASP A 21 -8.06 0.40 -8.89
C ASP A 21 -6.64 0.05 -9.35
N LEU A 22 -6.49 -0.96 -10.21
CA LEU A 22 -5.19 -1.41 -10.71
C LEU A 22 -4.46 -0.29 -11.46
N GLN A 23 -5.15 0.47 -12.31
CA GLN A 23 -4.55 1.57 -13.07
C GLN A 23 -4.09 2.71 -12.17
N LEU A 24 -4.90 3.08 -11.18
CA LEU A 24 -4.57 4.11 -10.21
C LEU A 24 -3.36 3.69 -9.37
N LEU A 25 -3.46 2.54 -8.70
CA LEU A 25 -2.44 2.04 -7.79
C LEU A 25 -1.11 1.82 -8.51
N TYR A 26 -1.15 1.20 -9.69
CA TYR A 26 0.06 1.00 -10.49
C TYR A 26 0.69 2.34 -10.89
N GLY A 27 -0.11 3.32 -11.34
CA GLY A 27 0.39 4.65 -11.71
C GLY A 27 1.05 5.42 -10.55
N LEU A 28 0.65 5.16 -9.31
CA LEU A 28 1.21 5.81 -8.11
C LEU A 28 2.58 5.24 -7.70
N VAL A 29 2.83 3.97 -7.98
CA VAL A 29 4.11 3.28 -7.66
C VAL A 29 5.03 3.12 -8.87
N SER A 30 4.52 3.24 -10.10
CA SER A 30 5.31 3.06 -11.31
C SER A 30 6.17 4.30 -11.60
N GLY A 31 7.36 4.36 -11.02
CA GLY A 31 8.47 5.14 -11.56
C GLY A 31 9.13 4.39 -12.72
N ILE A 32 9.42 5.04 -13.84
CA ILE A 32 10.16 4.43 -14.95
C ILE A 32 11.56 4.09 -14.46
N TYR A 33 11.90 2.80 -14.34
CA TYR A 33 13.28 2.39 -14.06
C TYR A 33 14.18 2.78 -15.25
N SER A 34 15.46 3.00 -15.01
CA SER A 34 16.43 3.43 -16.04
C SER A 34 16.55 2.44 -17.22
N ASN A 35 16.09 1.20 -17.03
CA ASN A 35 16.05 0.13 -18.03
C ASN A 35 14.68 -0.02 -18.72
N GLY A 36 13.73 0.88 -18.45
CA GLY A 36 12.38 0.87 -19.02
C GLY A 36 11.44 -0.19 -18.45
N SER A 37 11.85 -0.96 -17.43
CA SER A 37 10.91 -1.84 -16.72
C SER A 37 10.12 -1.05 -15.67
N THR A 38 8.99 -1.59 -15.25
CA THR A 38 8.18 -1.10 -14.13
C THR A 38 7.64 -2.33 -13.41
N GLN A 39 8.45 -2.89 -12.50
CA GLN A 39 8.05 -4.02 -11.67
C GLN A 39 7.57 -3.54 -10.30
N VAL A 40 6.49 -4.16 -9.85
CA VAL A 40 5.87 -3.95 -8.53
C VAL A 40 5.42 -5.33 -8.01
N TYR A 41 5.33 -5.48 -6.70
CA TYR A 41 4.83 -6.69 -6.09
C TYR A 41 3.42 -6.43 -5.53
N PRO A 42 2.47 -7.37 -5.73
CA PRO A 42 1.19 -7.28 -5.05
C PRO A 42 1.38 -7.43 -3.54
N ILE A 43 0.55 -6.74 -2.78
CA ILE A 43 0.52 -6.83 -1.32
C ILE A 43 -0.92 -6.69 -0.85
N GLU A 44 -1.25 -7.46 0.19
CA GLU A 44 -2.53 -7.42 0.89
C GLU A 44 -2.23 -7.40 2.39
N LEU A 45 -2.84 -6.47 3.11
CA LEU A 45 -2.70 -6.30 4.56
C LEU A 45 -4.09 -6.18 5.17
N SER A 46 -4.50 -7.18 5.94
CA SER A 46 -5.83 -7.25 6.55
C SER A 46 -5.99 -6.24 7.70
N ALA A 47 -7.19 -5.72 7.89
CA ALA A 47 -7.56 -5.08 9.16
C ALA A 47 -7.49 -6.10 10.31
N ARG A 48 -7.33 -5.65 11.56
CA ARG A 48 -7.34 -6.58 12.72
C ARG A 48 -8.74 -6.70 13.33
N GLU A 49 -9.58 -5.67 13.20
CA GLU A 49 -10.89 -5.60 13.86
C GLU A 49 -12.08 -5.64 12.88
N HIS A 50 -11.81 -5.60 11.57
CA HIS A 50 -12.83 -5.55 10.52
C HIS A 50 -12.58 -6.57 9.40
N GLU A 51 -13.65 -6.95 8.69
CA GLU A 51 -13.58 -7.85 7.52
C GLU A 51 -13.20 -7.05 6.25
N SER A 52 -12.04 -6.38 6.27
CA SER A 52 -11.49 -5.64 5.14
C SER A 52 -9.97 -5.80 5.04
N SER A 53 -9.43 -5.55 3.85
CA SER A 53 -8.00 -5.57 3.55
C SER A 53 -7.58 -4.33 2.78
N ALA A 54 -6.40 -3.80 3.09
CA ALA A 54 -5.70 -2.87 2.21
C ALA A 54 -4.97 -3.66 1.13
N MET A 55 -5.38 -3.49 -0.12
CA MET A 55 -4.85 -4.21 -1.29
C MET A 55 -4.14 -3.26 -2.24
N GLY A 56 -3.04 -3.70 -2.84
CA GLY A 56 -2.36 -2.92 -3.88
C GLY A 56 -0.95 -3.38 -4.17
N PHE A 57 -0.02 -2.44 -4.22
CA PHE A 57 1.34 -2.68 -4.71
C PHE A 57 2.41 -2.07 -3.82
N ILE A 58 3.55 -2.75 -3.76
CA ILE A 58 4.80 -2.29 -3.16
C ILE A 58 5.92 -2.33 -4.21
N THR A 59 6.76 -1.30 -4.23
CA THR A 59 7.95 -1.27 -5.10
C THR A 59 9.03 -2.24 -4.58
N PRO A 60 9.84 -2.86 -5.45
CA PRO A 60 10.97 -3.69 -5.03
C PRO A 60 11.88 -3.04 -3.99
N LYS A 61 12.23 -1.76 -4.18
CA LYS A 61 13.04 -1.00 -3.22
C LYS A 61 12.39 -0.91 -1.84
N ALA A 62 11.08 -0.66 -1.78
CA ALA A 62 10.36 -0.61 -0.51
C ALA A 62 10.27 -2.00 0.14
N ALA A 63 10.04 -3.05 -0.65
CA ALA A 63 10.03 -4.42 -0.15
C ALA A 63 11.40 -4.85 0.41
N GLU A 64 12.49 -4.53 -0.28
CA GLU A 64 13.87 -4.74 0.19
C GLU A 64 14.18 -3.97 1.48
N THR A 65 13.68 -2.74 1.59
CA THR A 65 13.82 -1.93 2.82
C THR A 65 13.16 -2.59 4.03
N LEU A 66 12.14 -3.42 3.80
CA LEU A 66 11.40 -4.15 4.81
C LEU A 66 11.82 -5.63 4.92
N ASP A 67 12.88 -6.05 4.21
CA ASP A 67 13.35 -7.45 4.14
C ASP A 67 12.26 -8.44 3.69
N PHE A 68 11.29 -7.97 2.90
CA PHE A 68 10.13 -8.74 2.45
C PHE A 68 9.26 -9.33 3.59
N ASP A 69 9.44 -8.87 4.83
CA ASP A 69 8.67 -9.31 6.00
C ASP A 69 7.77 -8.17 6.50
N TYR A 70 6.51 -8.17 6.07
CA TYR A 70 5.55 -7.11 6.40
C TYR A 70 4.96 -7.22 7.81
N GLU A 71 5.11 -8.38 8.47
CA GLU A 71 4.68 -8.60 9.85
C GLU A 71 5.75 -8.11 10.83
N THR A 72 6.95 -8.70 10.77
CA THR A 72 8.04 -8.35 11.69
C THR A 72 8.55 -6.93 11.46
N SER A 73 8.46 -6.42 10.22
CA SER A 73 8.77 -5.01 9.97
C SER A 73 7.77 -4.05 10.61
N GLY A 74 6.58 -4.51 11.00
CA GLY A 74 5.50 -3.71 11.57
C GLY A 74 4.66 -2.95 10.53
N LEU A 75 4.86 -3.21 9.24
CA LEU A 75 4.06 -2.58 8.17
C LEU A 75 2.59 -2.97 8.30
N HIS A 76 2.30 -4.25 8.55
CA HIS A 76 0.95 -4.75 8.71
C HIS A 76 0.24 -4.06 9.88
N ASP A 77 0.85 -4.05 11.08
CA ASP A 77 0.28 -3.39 12.24
C ASP A 77 0.06 -1.88 12.01
N PHE A 78 0.98 -1.22 11.30
CA PHE A 78 0.82 0.19 10.94
C PHE A 78 -0.42 0.42 10.07
N VAL A 79 -0.56 -0.34 8.97
CA VAL A 79 -1.68 -0.22 8.04
C VAL A 79 -3.00 -0.62 8.70
N ALA A 80 -3.04 -1.76 9.40
CA ALA A 80 -4.23 -2.20 10.10
C ALA A 80 -4.71 -1.17 11.12
N SER A 81 -3.78 -0.52 11.85
CA SER A 81 -4.16 0.52 12.81
C SER A 81 -4.87 1.73 12.19
N ILE A 82 -4.73 1.97 10.88
CA ILE A 82 -5.42 3.02 10.12
C ILE A 82 -6.77 2.50 9.60
N LEU A 83 -6.83 1.23 9.17
CA LEU A 83 -8.08 0.60 8.77
C LEU A 83 -9.06 0.49 9.95
N ASP A 84 -8.56 0.13 11.12
CA ASP A 84 -9.36 -0.07 12.34
C ASP A 84 -9.76 1.27 13.02
N ASP A 85 -9.14 2.41 12.67
CA ASP A 85 -9.39 3.71 13.31
C ASP A 85 -9.59 4.85 12.29
N MET A 86 -10.85 5.24 12.10
CA MET A 86 -11.22 6.32 11.16
C MET A 86 -10.59 7.67 11.49
N GLU A 87 -10.27 7.95 12.76
CA GLU A 87 -9.64 9.23 13.15
C GLU A 87 -8.18 9.33 12.66
N LYS A 88 -7.56 8.20 12.29
CA LYS A 88 -6.22 8.17 11.69
C LYS A 88 -6.23 8.37 10.19
N GLU A 89 -7.39 8.40 9.55
CA GLU A 89 -7.49 8.67 8.12
C GLU A 89 -7.06 10.10 7.80
N ARG A 90 -6.10 10.22 6.90
CA ARG A 90 -5.61 11.52 6.42
C ARG A 90 -6.32 11.93 5.14
N LYS A 91 -6.74 13.20 5.09
CA LYS A 91 -7.41 13.79 3.91
C LYS A 91 -6.59 13.73 2.62
N ASP A 92 -5.27 13.78 2.73
CA ASP A 92 -4.35 13.69 1.60
C ASP A 92 -3.95 12.24 1.26
N LYS A 93 -4.46 11.26 2.03
CA LYS A 93 -4.22 9.82 1.84
C LYS A 93 -2.75 9.43 1.91
N HIS A 94 -1.89 10.34 2.41
CA HIS A 94 -0.45 10.19 2.42
C HIS A 94 0.05 9.87 3.83
N TYR A 95 0.84 8.81 3.93
CA TYR A 95 1.44 8.34 5.17
C TYR A 95 2.92 8.05 4.95
N GLN A 96 3.69 8.00 6.04
CA GLN A 96 5.10 7.64 5.99
C GLN A 96 5.38 6.53 7.01
N PHE A 97 6.04 5.48 6.55
CA PHE A 97 6.47 4.36 7.38
C PHE A 97 7.93 4.03 7.11
N LYS A 98 8.80 4.20 8.12
CA LYS A 98 10.26 3.93 7.99
C LYS A 98 10.91 4.58 6.76
N GLY A 99 10.48 5.80 6.42
CA GLY A 99 10.97 6.54 5.25
C GLY A 99 10.38 6.12 3.90
N ILE A 100 9.38 5.23 3.90
CA ILE A 100 8.60 4.82 2.73
C ILE A 100 7.32 5.66 2.70
N ASP A 101 7.11 6.37 1.60
CA ASP A 101 5.85 7.07 1.35
C ASP A 101 4.76 6.07 0.94
N ILE A 102 3.62 6.12 1.63
CA ILE A 102 2.48 5.22 1.44
C ILE A 102 1.26 6.04 1.02
N TYR A 103 0.63 5.64 -0.08
CA TYR A 103 -0.73 6.05 -0.41
C TYR A 103 -1.69 5.00 0.14
N LEU A 104 -2.67 5.41 0.94
CA LEU A 104 -3.74 4.54 1.40
C LEU A 104 -5.06 5.30 1.34
N SER A 105 -6.01 4.77 0.58
CA SER A 105 -7.39 5.28 0.58
C SER A 105 -8.40 4.22 0.97
N ARG A 106 -9.43 4.68 1.67
CA ARG A 106 -10.65 3.93 1.96
C ARG A 106 -11.72 4.26 0.93
#